data_AF-P07851-F1
#
_entry.id   AF-P07851-F1
#
_cell.length_a   1.000
_cell.length_b   1.000
_cell.length_c   1.000
_cell.angle_alpha   90.00
_cell.angle_beta   90.00
_cell.angle_gamma   90.00
#
_symmetry.space_group_name_H-M   'P 1'
#
loop_
_entity.id
_entity.type
_entity.pdbx_description
1 polymer ?
#
loop_
_entity_poly.entity_id
_entity_poly.type
_entity_poly.pdbx_seq_one_letter_code
_entity_poly.pdbx_strand_id
1 'polypeptide(L)' 'GQESCGPNEVWTECTGCEMKCGPDENTPCPLMCRRPSCECSPGRGMRRTNDGKCIPASQCPEH' A
#
# COMPACT_ATOMS: atom_id res chain seq x y z
N GLY A 1 -1.18 -21.75 3.04
CA GLY A 1 -2.30 -21.19 2.27
C GLY A 1 -1.82 -19.89 1.70
N GLN A 2 -2.04 -19.65 0.41
CA GLN A 2 -1.87 -18.30 -0.12
C GLN A 2 -3.02 -17.50 0.48
N GLU A 3 -2.76 -16.79 1.58
CA GLU A 3 -3.74 -15.93 2.21
C GLU A 3 -4.22 -14.97 1.13
N SER A 4 -5.49 -15.08 0.75
CA SER A 4 -6.06 -14.25 -0.30
C SER A 4 -6.01 -12.81 0.19
N CYS A 5 -5.20 -11.99 -0.47
CA CYS A 5 -5.07 -10.58 -0.13
C CYS A 5 -6.42 -9.85 -0.21
N GLY A 6 -6.53 -8.75 0.53
CA GLY A 6 -7.72 -7.91 0.47
C GLY A 6 -7.91 -7.27 -0.91
N PRO A 7 -9.05 -6.58 -1.14
CA PRO A 7 -9.26 -5.80 -2.36
C PRO A 7 -8.09 -4.85 -2.63
N ASN A 8 -7.63 -4.80 -3.88
CA ASN A 8 -6.51 -3.97 -4.39
C ASN A 8 -5.12 -4.28 -3.82
N GLU A 9 -5.00 -5.26 -2.92
CA GLU A 9 -3.73 -5.75 -2.42
C GLU A 9 -3.21 -6.89 -3.31
N VAL A 10 -1.89 -7.06 -3.35
CA VAL A 10 -1.26 -8.18 -4.07
C VAL A 10 -0.18 -8.80 -3.20
N TRP A 11 -0.18 -10.13 -3.15
CA TRP A 11 0.87 -10.87 -2.48
C TRP A 11 2.20 -10.63 -3.19
N THR A 12 3.21 -10.25 -2.44
CA THR A 12 4.58 -10.10 -2.92
C THR A 12 5.55 -10.76 -1.95
N GLU A 13 6.61 -11.37 -2.48
CA GLU A 13 7.72 -11.91 -1.69
C GLU A 13 8.66 -10.80 -1.16
N CYS A 14 8.52 -9.59 -1.70
CA CYS A 14 9.32 -8.42 -1.34
C CYS A 14 8.36 -7.23 -1.17
N THR A 15 7.92 -6.98 0.07
CA THR A 15 7.02 -5.86 0.37
C THR A 15 7.82 -4.56 0.48
N GLY A 16 7.40 -3.50 -0.21
CA GLY A 16 8.00 -2.17 -0.14
C GLY A 16 7.38 -1.28 0.96
N CYS A 17 7.53 0.03 0.78
CA CYS A 17 6.80 1.00 1.59
C CYS A 17 5.41 1.24 1.00
N GLU A 18 4.38 1.03 1.80
CA GLU A 18 3.04 1.49 1.47
C GLU A 18 2.86 2.95 1.88
N MET A 19 1.91 3.62 1.23
CA MET A 19 1.52 4.99 1.58
C MET A 19 0.11 5.02 2.10
N LYS A 20 -0.13 5.86 3.11
CA LYS A 20 -1.49 6.13 3.60
C LYS A 20 -2.18 7.21 2.77
N CYS A 21 -3.48 7.42 2.99
CA CYS A 21 -4.12 8.69 2.60
C CYS A 21 -3.56 9.83 3.48
N GLY A 22 -3.13 10.94 2.87
CA GLY A 22 -2.64 12.13 3.57
C GLY A 22 -1.13 12.44 3.48
N PRO A 23 -0.20 11.47 3.61
CA PRO A 23 1.23 11.71 3.46
C PRO A 23 1.64 12.27 2.09
N ASP A 24 2.68 13.11 2.08
CA ASP A 24 3.34 13.63 0.88
C ASP A 24 3.91 12.48 0.03
N GLU A 25 3.70 12.57 -1.29
CA GLU A 25 4.27 11.71 -2.33
C GLU A 25 5.80 11.57 -2.24
N ASN A 26 6.45 12.54 -1.62
CA ASN A 26 7.90 12.59 -1.45
C ASN A 26 8.42 11.84 -0.20
N THR A 27 7.56 11.06 0.48
CA THR A 27 8.00 10.28 1.65
C THR A 27 9.10 9.28 1.23
N PRO A 28 10.33 9.37 1.78
CA PRO A 28 11.41 8.48 1.38
C PRO A 28 11.09 7.02 1.68
N CYS A 29 11.32 6.14 0.69
CA CYS A 29 11.25 4.70 0.87
C CYS A 29 12.63 4.06 0.62
N PRO A 30 13.23 3.38 1.61
CA PRO A 30 14.44 2.60 1.38
C PRO A 30 14.21 1.50 0.34
N LEU A 31 15.16 1.34 -0.59
CA LEU A 31 15.16 0.26 -1.58
C LEU A 31 15.56 -1.07 -0.93
N MET A 32 14.69 -1.59 -0.07
CA MET A 32 14.89 -2.85 0.63
C MET A 32 13.58 -3.64 0.71
N CYS A 33 13.67 -4.96 0.63
CA CYS A 33 12.53 -5.84 0.82
C CYS A 33 12.20 -5.95 2.30
N ARG A 34 10.93 -5.75 2.64
CA ARG A 34 10.34 -6.26 3.89
C ARG A 34 9.84 -7.69 3.65
N ARG A 35 9.33 -8.32 4.72
CA ARG A 35 8.81 -9.69 4.67
C ARG A 35 7.74 -9.86 3.58
N PRO A 36 7.58 -11.07 3.01
CA PRO A 36 6.46 -11.39 2.14
C PRO A 36 5.12 -11.05 2.79
N SER A 37 4.26 -10.32 2.08
CA SER A 37 2.93 -9.93 2.57
C SER A 37 2.02 -9.43 1.43
N CYS A 38 0.76 -9.13 1.77
CA CYS A 38 -0.18 -8.46 0.88
C CYS A 38 0.11 -6.95 0.84
N GLU A 39 0.60 -6.48 -0.31
CA GLU A 39 1.01 -5.09 -0.50
C GLU A 39 -0.08 -4.24 -1.18
N CYS A 40 -0.36 -3.10 -0.56
CA CYS A 40 -1.09 -1.96 -1.10
C CYS A 40 -0.10 -0.97 -1.75
N SER A 41 0.29 -1.27 -2.97
CA SER A 41 1.43 -0.62 -3.62
C SER A 41 1.13 0.83 -4.08
N PRO A 42 1.85 1.85 -3.59
CA PRO A 42 1.72 3.23 -4.06
C PRO A 42 2.19 3.38 -5.52
N GLY A 43 3.11 2.53 -5.98
CA GLY A 43 3.51 2.48 -7.39
C GLY A 43 2.37 2.08 -8.34
N ARG A 44 1.28 1.52 -7.82
CA ARG A 44 0.03 1.26 -8.55
C ARG A 44 -1.05 2.31 -8.31
N GLY A 45 -0.69 3.45 -7.71
CA GLY A 45 -1.63 4.50 -7.34
C GLY A 45 -2.58 4.10 -6.19
N MET A 46 -2.17 3.18 -5.31
CA MET A 46 -2.97 2.74 -4.17
C MET A 46 -2.53 3.41 -2.87
N ARG A 47 -3.48 3.55 -1.94
CA ARG A 47 -3.27 4.10 -0.60
C ARG A 47 -3.96 3.21 0.43
N ARG A 48 -3.29 2.99 1.56
CA ARG A 48 -3.89 2.32 2.71
C ARG A 48 -4.59 3.33 3.60
N THR A 49 -5.88 3.16 3.83
CA THR A 49 -6.64 4.01 4.75
C THR A 49 -6.27 3.70 6.20
N ASN A 50 -6.70 4.56 7.13
CA ASN A 50 -6.47 4.33 8.57
C ASN A 50 -7.24 3.12 9.12
N ASP A 51 -8.34 2.72 8.49
CA ASP A 51 -9.08 1.47 8.78
C ASP A 51 -8.53 0.24 8.04
N GLY A 52 -7.38 0.37 7.35
CA GLY A 52 -6.64 -0.75 6.78
C GLY A 52 -7.02 -1.18 5.37
N LYS A 53 -7.94 -0.48 4.71
CA LYS A 53 -8.36 -0.78 3.32
C LYS A 53 -7.36 -0.24 2.31
N CYS A 54 -7.14 -0.98 1.23
CA CYS A 54 -6.36 -0.52 0.09
C CYS A 54 -7.29 0.05 -0.99
N ILE A 55 -7.18 1.35 -1.28
CA ILE A 55 -8.03 2.07 -2.23
C ILE A 55 -7.19 2.86 -3.24
N PRO A 56 -7.73 3.20 -4.42
CA PRO A 56 -7.08 4.16 -5.32
C PRO A 56 -6.82 5.50 -4.60
N ALA A 57 -5.68 6.13 -4.86
CA ALA A 57 -5.31 7.41 -4.24
C ALA A 57 -6.35 8.51 -4.48
N SER A 58 -7.06 8.46 -5.63
CA SER A 58 -8.16 9.36 -5.96
C SER A 58 -9.41 9.21 -5.09
N GLN A 59 -9.50 8.14 -4.29
CA GLN A 59 -10.59 7.90 -3.35
C GLN A 59 -10.21 8.27 -1.90
N CYS A 60 -8.99 8.76 -1.68
CA CYS A 60 -8.64 9.31 -0.38
C CYS A 60 -9.52 10.53 -0.07
N PRO A 61 -10.03 10.67 1.17
CA PRO A 61 -10.77 11.85 1.55
C PRO A 61 -9.86 13.08 1.44
N GLU A 62 -10.33 14.12 0.76
CA GLU A 62 -9.72 15.44 0.82
C GLU A 62 -9.92 15.98 2.24
N HIS A 63 -8.83 16.42 2.88
CA HIS A 63 -8.85 17.02 4.22
C HIS A 63 -9.12 18.52 4.15
#